data_AF-A0AAX2FP74-F1
#
_entry.id   AF-A0AAX2FP74-F1
#
_cell.length_a   1.000
_cell.length_b   1.000
_cell.length_c   1.000
_cell.angle_alpha   90.00
_cell.angle_beta   90.00
_cell.angle_gamma   90.00
#
_symmetry.space_group_name_H-M   'P 1'
#
loop_
_entity.id
_entity.type
_entity.pdbx_description
1 polymer ?
#
loop_
_entity_poly.entity_id
_entity_poly.type
_entity_poly.pdbx_seq_one_letter_code
_entity_poly.pdbx_strand_id
1 'polypeptide(L)'
;MDKEIDKASYRTLCEFEKSFLENFKEKDNGNIEFTSFDLEDKERKVPIQSITYTSFKDLFEAQYKDSFLTSIESLDLKELDNKLGAGTLETIIARDPIIRIRYEEITKERDLDNDGTPDRIDIDDTRNSVQTVGDLDKVKNSTNKETEEDNEEKKEKKEKKTKRKSHDMEL
;
A
#
# COMPACT_ATOMS: atom_id res chain seq x y z
N MET A 1 2.27 12.07 28.68
CA MET A 1 2.71 10.87 27.94
C MET A 1 2.38 11.01 26.47
N ASP A 2 1.10 11.14 26.09
CA ASP A 2 0.69 11.14 24.68
C ASP A 2 1.36 12.22 23.81
N LYS A 3 1.56 13.44 24.31
CA LYS A 3 2.22 14.51 23.54
C LYS A 3 3.70 14.25 23.25
N GLU A 4 4.40 13.57 24.16
CA GLU A 4 5.82 13.22 23.95
C GLU A 4 5.95 12.04 23.00
N ILE A 5 5.04 11.07 23.10
CA ILE A 5 4.92 9.96 22.15
C ILE A 5 4.61 10.49 20.76
N ASP A 6 3.61 11.37 20.62
CA ASP A 6 3.25 12.00 19.35
C ASP A 6 4.46 12.74 18.73
N LYS A 7 5.16 13.55 19.54
CA LYS A 7 6.35 14.27 19.09
C LYS A 7 7.45 13.31 18.62
N ALA A 8 7.70 12.24 19.37
CA ALA A 8 8.68 11.23 19.00
C ALA A 8 8.29 10.52 17.69
N SER A 9 7.03 10.14 17.51
CA SER A 9 6.55 9.50 16.29
C SER A 9 6.71 10.40 15.05
N TYR A 10 6.32 11.67 15.14
CA TYR A 10 6.53 12.61 14.03
C TYR A 10 8.01 12.87 13.76
N ARG A 11 8.86 12.91 14.79
CA ARG A 11 10.30 13.01 14.60
C ARG A 11 10.85 11.80 13.85
N THR A 12 10.46 10.58 14.24
CA THR A 12 10.88 9.35 13.56
C THR A 12 10.43 9.33 12.10
N LEU A 13 9.21 9.78 11.80
CA LEU A 13 8.74 9.92 10.41
C LEU A 13 9.57 10.90 9.61
N CYS A 14 9.86 12.08 10.17
CA CYS A 14 10.73 13.04 9.52
C CYS A 14 12.12 12.44 9.28
N GLU A 15 12.69 11.71 10.24
CA GLU A 15 13.99 11.05 10.09
C GLU A 15 13.97 9.92 9.04
N PHE A 16 12.86 9.21 8.92
CA PHE A 16 12.64 8.14 7.95
C PHE A 16 12.56 8.67 6.50
N GLU A 17 11.80 9.74 6.27
CA GLU A 17 11.61 10.33 4.93
C GLU A 17 12.73 11.30 4.52
N LYS A 18 13.52 11.75 5.48
CA LYS A 18 14.60 12.73 5.25
C LYS A 18 15.57 12.25 4.17
N SER A 19 15.74 13.08 3.14
CA SER A 19 16.75 12.83 2.13
C SER A 19 18.15 13.15 2.64
N PHE A 20 19.17 12.59 1.97
CA PHE A 20 20.56 12.88 2.33
C PHE A 20 20.96 14.35 2.14
N LEU A 21 20.22 15.09 1.31
CA LEU A 21 20.39 16.51 1.03
C LEU A 21 19.62 17.42 1.99
N GLU A 22 18.94 16.85 2.96
CA GLU A 22 18.17 17.60 3.93
C GLU A 22 18.79 17.48 5.31
N ASN A 23 18.52 18.49 6.12
CA ASN A 23 18.80 18.45 7.53
C ASN A 23 17.69 19.14 8.30
N PHE A 24 17.45 18.67 9.51
CA PHE A 24 16.66 19.42 10.46
C PHE A 24 17.22 19.31 11.87
N LYS A 25 17.04 20.37 12.65
CA LYS A 25 17.50 20.46 14.04
C LYS A 25 16.44 21.14 14.90
N GLU A 26 16.19 20.56 16.07
CA GLU A 26 15.36 21.19 17.08
C GLU A 26 16.17 22.27 17.81
N LYS A 27 15.62 23.48 17.92
CA LYS A 27 16.18 24.61 18.67
C LYS A 27 15.73 24.58 20.13
N ASP A 28 16.41 25.33 20.99
CA ASP A 28 16.11 25.40 22.43
C ASP A 28 14.67 25.87 22.75
N ASN A 29 14.04 26.59 21.82
CA ASN A 29 12.65 27.04 21.93
C ASN A 29 11.62 26.01 21.43
N GLY A 30 12.05 24.81 21.03
CA GLY A 30 11.21 23.74 20.50
C GLY A 30 10.88 23.85 19.00
N ASN A 31 11.28 24.94 18.33
CA ASN A 31 11.09 25.07 16.88
C ASN A 31 12.07 24.19 16.11
N ILE A 32 11.66 23.76 14.93
CA ILE A 32 12.47 22.90 14.06
C ILE A 32 13.03 23.74 12.91
N GLU A 33 14.34 23.82 12.80
CA GLU A 33 15.02 24.38 11.63
C GLU A 33 15.21 23.30 10.59
N PHE A 34 14.62 23.47 9.42
CA PHE A 34 14.81 22.63 8.25
C PHE A 34 15.71 23.34 7.24
N THR A 35 16.64 22.60 6.66
CA THR A 35 17.56 23.08 5.62
C THR A 35 17.69 22.04 4.51
N SER A 36 17.68 22.48 3.25
CA SER A 36 17.99 21.64 2.10
C SER A 36 19.22 22.15 1.34
N PHE A 37 19.96 21.24 0.72
CA PHE A 37 21.23 21.51 0.03
C PHE A 37 21.17 21.11 -1.44
N ASP A 38 22.02 21.75 -2.24
CA ASP A 38 22.19 21.38 -3.64
C ASP A 38 22.94 20.05 -3.76
N LEU A 39 22.58 19.26 -4.77
CA LEU A 39 23.29 18.03 -5.09
C LEU A 39 24.75 18.29 -5.51
N GLU A 40 25.00 19.42 -6.17
CA GLU A 40 26.32 19.84 -6.63
C GLU A 40 27.18 20.43 -5.50
N ASP A 41 26.56 20.90 -4.40
CA ASP A 41 27.27 21.37 -3.21
C ASP A 41 27.74 20.19 -2.35
N LYS A 42 28.86 19.59 -2.79
CA LYS A 42 29.51 18.47 -2.10
C LYS A 42 29.94 18.80 -0.67
N GLU A 43 30.13 20.07 -0.35
CA GLU A 43 30.58 20.52 0.96
C GLU A 43 29.41 20.97 1.86
N ARG A 44 28.19 21.06 1.31
CA ARG A 44 26.94 21.47 2.00
C ARG A 44 27.13 22.75 2.80
N LYS A 45 27.84 23.72 2.22
CA LYS A 45 28.23 24.95 2.91
C LYS A 45 27.11 25.96 2.95
N VAL A 46 26.26 25.99 1.91
CA VAL A 46 25.17 26.97 1.82
C VAL A 46 23.86 26.24 1.53
N PRO A 47 22.88 26.28 2.45
CA PRO A 47 21.57 25.72 2.18
C PRO A 47 20.85 26.53 1.10
N ILE A 48 20.17 25.83 0.17
CA ILE A 48 19.29 26.45 -0.82
C ILE A 48 18.04 27.01 -0.12
N GLN A 49 17.52 26.23 0.82
CA GLN A 49 16.33 26.56 1.57
C GLN A 49 16.60 26.43 3.06
N SER A 50 16.09 27.38 3.83
CA SER A 50 16.03 27.30 5.28
C SER A 50 14.66 27.76 5.74
N ILE A 51 13.93 26.89 6.43
CA ILE A 51 12.58 27.15 6.94
C ILE A 51 12.53 26.77 8.42
N THR A 52 11.80 27.53 9.22
CA THR A 52 11.53 27.19 10.61
C THR A 52 10.08 26.76 10.77
N TYR A 53 9.87 25.60 11.37
CA TYR A 53 8.56 25.03 11.73
C TYR A 53 8.36 25.08 13.24
N THR A 54 7.11 25.09 13.71
CA THR A 54 6.82 25.18 15.15
C THR A 54 6.86 23.81 15.84
N SER A 55 6.77 22.72 15.08
CA SER A 55 6.82 21.35 15.59
C SER A 55 7.30 20.36 14.53
N PHE A 56 7.64 19.12 14.95
CA PHE A 56 7.90 18.02 14.01
C PHE A 56 6.66 17.63 13.21
N LYS A 57 5.47 17.80 13.78
CA LYS A 57 4.21 17.56 13.06
C LYS A 57 4.06 18.53 11.90
N ASP A 58 4.32 19.82 12.13
CA ASP A 58 4.23 20.84 11.08
C ASP A 58 5.26 20.58 9.97
N LEU A 59 6.49 20.21 10.35
CA LEU A 59 7.52 19.82 9.38
C LEU A 59 7.06 18.62 8.55
N PHE A 60 6.55 17.58 9.20
CA PHE A 60 6.05 16.39 8.52
C PHE A 60 4.91 16.72 7.56
N GLU A 61 3.90 17.45 8.01
CA GLU A 61 2.75 17.84 7.18
C GLU A 61 3.17 18.69 5.98
N ALA A 62 4.17 19.56 6.14
CA ALA A 62 4.61 20.48 5.08
C ALA A 62 5.62 19.88 4.09
N GLN A 63 6.46 18.94 4.51
CA GLN A 63 7.60 18.45 3.71
C GLN A 63 7.52 16.96 3.36
N TYR A 64 6.98 16.12 4.25
CA TYR A 64 7.19 14.68 4.20
C TYR A 64 5.91 13.85 4.07
N LYS A 65 4.74 14.46 4.31
CA LYS A 65 3.47 13.73 4.31
C LYS A 65 3.19 13.04 2.98
N ASP A 66 3.38 13.74 1.87
CA ASP A 66 3.11 13.18 0.53
C ASP A 66 4.09 12.03 0.22
N SER A 67 5.39 12.22 0.50
CA SER A 67 6.39 11.16 0.35
C SER A 67 6.05 9.94 1.20
N PHE A 68 5.61 10.16 2.44
CA PHE A 68 5.23 9.08 3.33
C PHE A 68 4.02 8.29 2.83
N LEU A 69 3.02 8.96 2.24
CA LEU A 69 1.90 8.27 1.60
C LEU A 69 2.39 7.35 0.47
N THR A 70 3.32 7.81 -0.36
CA THR A 70 3.96 6.97 -1.39
C THR A 70 4.76 5.81 -0.79
N SER A 71 5.44 6.04 0.34
CA SER A 71 6.16 4.99 1.08
C SER A 71 5.22 3.89 1.58
N ILE A 72 4.03 4.22 2.10
CA ILE A 72 3.03 3.22 2.52
C ILE A 72 2.58 2.37 1.32
N GLU A 73 2.37 2.97 0.15
CA GLU A 73 1.97 2.27 -1.07
C GLU A 73 3.06 1.31 -1.56
N SER A 74 4.32 1.74 -1.47
CA SER A 74 5.46 1.07 -2.10
C SER A 74 6.13 0.01 -1.23
N LEU A 75 6.12 0.19 0.09
CA LEU A 75 6.84 -0.68 1.01
C LEU A 75 5.98 -1.79 1.58
N ASP A 76 6.61 -2.90 1.95
CA ASP A 76 5.96 -3.92 2.76
C ASP A 76 5.61 -3.33 4.14
N LEU A 77 4.39 -3.60 4.63
CA LEU A 77 3.90 -3.00 5.87
C LEU A 77 4.72 -3.45 7.08
N LYS A 78 5.23 -4.69 7.08
CA LYS A 78 6.10 -5.18 8.16
C LYS A 78 7.47 -4.53 8.09
N GLU A 79 8.02 -4.33 6.89
CA GLU A 79 9.27 -3.59 6.72
C GLU A 79 9.14 -2.13 7.17
N LEU A 80 8.03 -1.48 6.81
CA LEU A 80 7.73 -0.11 7.25
C LEU A 80 7.68 0.00 8.77
N ASP A 81 6.93 -0.90 9.43
CA ASP A 81 6.82 -0.91 10.89
C ASP A 81 8.17 -1.20 11.57
N ASN A 82 8.95 -2.13 11.03
CA ASN A 82 10.30 -2.42 11.52
C ASN A 82 11.24 -1.21 11.41
N LYS A 83 11.13 -0.42 10.33
CA LYS A 83 11.97 0.77 10.12
C LYS A 83 11.55 1.95 11.00
N LEU A 84 10.25 2.14 11.21
CA LEU A 84 9.70 3.22 12.05
C LEU A 84 9.77 2.91 13.56
N GLY A 85 9.94 1.63 13.91
CA GLY A 85 9.92 1.17 15.29
C GLY A 85 8.52 1.05 15.85
N ALA A 86 8.36 0.12 16.80
CA ALA A 86 7.07 -0.27 17.36
C ALA A 86 6.29 0.93 17.91
N GLY A 87 5.04 1.07 17.48
CA GLY A 87 4.11 2.08 17.98
C GLY A 87 4.12 3.40 17.19
N THR A 88 5.13 3.66 16.36
CA THR A 88 5.20 4.90 15.57
C THR A 88 4.10 4.93 14.51
N LEU A 89 3.95 3.84 13.76
CA LEU A 89 2.97 3.75 12.68
C LEU A 89 1.54 3.78 13.23
N GLU A 90 1.25 3.03 14.30
CA GLU A 90 -0.06 3.01 14.95
C GLU A 90 -0.44 4.37 15.53
N THR A 91 0.53 5.06 16.15
CA THR A 91 0.30 6.42 16.67
C THR A 91 -0.12 7.35 15.54
N ILE A 92 0.56 7.29 14.39
CA ILE A 92 0.27 8.19 13.28
C ILE A 92 -1.06 7.86 12.61
N ILE A 93 -1.36 6.57 12.42
CA ILE A 93 -2.66 6.10 11.92
C ILE A 93 -3.81 6.58 12.83
N ALA A 94 -3.61 6.57 14.16
CA ALA A 94 -4.61 7.05 15.10
C ALA A 94 -4.84 8.58 15.00
N ARG A 95 -3.82 9.34 14.59
CA ARG A 95 -3.83 10.82 14.58
C ARG A 95 -4.20 11.44 13.23
N ASP A 96 -3.85 10.79 12.12
CA ASP A 96 -3.99 11.33 10.77
C ASP A 96 -4.99 10.49 9.94
N PRO A 97 -6.22 10.99 9.72
CA PRO A 97 -7.25 10.25 8.99
C PRO A 97 -6.86 9.91 7.55
N ILE A 98 -6.04 10.75 6.90
CA ILE A 98 -5.63 10.53 5.51
C ILE A 98 -4.68 9.34 5.44
N ILE A 99 -3.69 9.32 6.34
CA ILE A 99 -2.75 8.20 6.47
C ILE A 99 -3.50 6.91 6.82
N ARG A 100 -4.46 6.98 7.76
CA ARG A 100 -5.28 5.82 8.12
C ARG A 100 -6.03 5.24 6.94
N ILE A 101 -6.75 6.08 6.20
CA ILE A 101 -7.53 5.63 5.03
C ILE A 101 -6.61 4.94 4.02
N ARG A 102 -5.47 5.55 3.70
CA ARG A 102 -4.50 4.95 2.76
C ARG A 102 -3.94 3.63 3.26
N TYR A 103 -3.56 3.57 4.54
CA TYR A 103 -3.08 2.34 5.15
C TYR A 103 -4.12 1.21 5.08
N GLU A 104 -5.39 1.51 5.39
CA GLU A 104 -6.49 0.54 5.33
C GLU A 104 -6.79 0.09 3.88
N GLU A 105 -6.75 1.00 2.91
CA GLU A 105 -6.91 0.69 1.49
C GLU A 105 -5.82 -0.28 1.01
N ILE A 106 -4.56 0.04 1.27
CA ILE A 106 -3.42 -0.80 0.86
C ILE A 106 -3.45 -2.16 1.56
N THR A 107 -3.84 -2.20 2.83
CA THR A 107 -3.96 -3.46 3.56
C THR A 107 -5.03 -4.35 2.92
N LYS A 108 -6.20 -3.80 2.54
CA LYS A 108 -7.26 -4.54 1.85
C LYS A 108 -6.87 -4.96 0.43
N GLU A 109 -6.17 -4.10 -0.30
CA GLU A 109 -5.69 -4.44 -1.65
C GLU A 109 -4.69 -5.59 -1.63
N ARG A 110 -3.93 -5.73 -0.54
CA ARG A 110 -2.98 -6.82 -0.34
C ARG A 110 -3.62 -8.06 0.28
N ASP A 111 -4.79 -7.96 0.91
CA ASP A 111 -5.53 -9.05 1.56
C ASP A 111 -6.74 -9.44 0.69
N LEU A 112 -6.50 -10.18 -0.40
CA LEU A 112 -7.48 -10.51 -1.42
C LEU A 112 -8.55 -11.48 -0.89
N ASP A 113 -8.19 -12.37 0.04
CA ASP A 113 -9.12 -13.32 0.64
C ASP A 113 -9.81 -12.81 1.93
N ASN A 114 -9.42 -11.60 2.39
CA ASN A 114 -9.94 -10.91 3.56
C ASN A 114 -9.74 -11.69 4.88
N ASP A 115 -8.63 -12.43 5.01
CA ASP A 115 -8.29 -13.17 6.23
C ASP A 115 -7.57 -12.30 7.29
N GLY A 116 -7.24 -11.06 6.94
CA GLY A 116 -6.52 -10.10 7.77
C GLY A 116 -5.00 -10.18 7.64
N THR A 117 -4.48 -11.06 6.78
CA THR A 117 -3.06 -11.23 6.47
C THR A 117 -2.81 -10.76 5.05
N PRO A 118 -1.86 -9.83 4.82
CA PRO A 118 -1.46 -9.49 3.47
C PRO A 118 -1.01 -10.74 2.71
N ASP A 119 -1.64 -11.00 1.57
CA ASP A 119 -1.27 -12.05 0.65
C ASP A 119 0.14 -11.82 0.11
N ARG A 120 0.93 -12.90 0.12
CA ARG A 120 2.23 -12.89 -0.52
C ARG A 120 2.06 -13.04 -2.02
N ILE A 121 2.14 -11.92 -2.74
CA ILE A 121 2.42 -11.95 -4.19
C ILE A 121 3.94 -11.95 -4.34
N ASP A 122 4.56 -13.12 -4.21
CA ASP A 122 5.98 -13.28 -4.48
C ASP A 122 6.19 -13.41 -6.01
N ILE A 123 6.66 -12.32 -6.63
CA ILE A 123 6.96 -12.25 -8.07
C ILE A 123 8.13 -13.19 -8.45
N ASP A 124 9.02 -13.50 -7.51
CA ASP A 124 10.11 -14.46 -7.70
C ASP A 124 9.68 -15.90 -7.32
N ASP A 125 8.50 -16.08 -6.72
CA ASP A 125 7.86 -17.38 -6.55
C ASP A 125 7.31 -17.85 -7.89
N THR A 126 8.24 -18.38 -8.68
CA THR A 126 7.96 -19.21 -9.87
C THR A 126 7.17 -20.48 -9.53
N ARG A 127 6.74 -20.67 -8.28
CA ARG A 127 5.66 -21.58 -7.88
C ARG A 127 4.28 -21.05 -8.26
N ASN A 128 4.14 -20.37 -9.39
CA ASN A 128 2.93 -20.52 -10.15
C ASN A 128 2.77 -22.03 -10.41
N SER A 129 1.74 -22.65 -9.85
CA SER A 129 1.43 -24.07 -10.05
C SER A 129 1.18 -24.42 -11.52
N VAL A 130 1.05 -23.41 -12.39
CA VAL A 130 1.04 -23.54 -13.84
C VAL A 130 2.43 -23.30 -14.40
N GLN A 131 3.27 -24.34 -14.39
CA GLN A 131 4.59 -24.31 -15.03
C GLN A 131 4.53 -24.81 -16.48
N THR A 132 3.46 -25.51 -16.86
CA THR A 132 3.27 -26.07 -18.20
C THR A 132 1.86 -25.87 -18.74
N VAL A 133 1.71 -25.94 -20.06
CA VAL A 133 0.39 -25.85 -20.74
C VAL A 133 -0.59 -26.94 -20.29
N GLY A 134 -0.09 -28.06 -19.73
CA GLY A 134 -0.91 -29.13 -19.16
C GLY A 134 -1.44 -28.84 -17.75
N ASP A 135 -0.85 -27.88 -17.04
CA ASP A 135 -1.31 -27.46 -15.72
C ASP A 135 -2.48 -26.45 -15.81
N LEU A 136 -2.72 -25.84 -16.97
CA LEU A 136 -3.90 -25.01 -17.26
C LEU A 136 -5.21 -25.78 -17.07
N ASP A 137 -5.23 -27.09 -17.35
CA ASP A 137 -6.42 -27.92 -17.17
C ASP A 137 -6.67 -28.27 -15.69
N LYS A 138 -5.67 -28.15 -14.81
CA LYS A 138 -5.84 -28.31 -13.35
C LYS A 138 -6.34 -27.03 -12.68
N VAL A 139 -6.09 -25.86 -13.26
CA VAL A 139 -6.53 -24.56 -12.74
C VAL A 139 -7.96 -24.21 -13.14
N LYS A 140 -8.58 -24.99 -14.03
CA LYS A 140 -9.93 -24.75 -14.53
C LYS A 140 -11.08 -24.85 -13.51
N ASN A 141 -10.82 -25.08 -12.21
CA ASN A 141 -11.89 -25.42 -11.28
C ASN A 141 -11.79 -24.83 -9.87
N SER A 142 -11.29 -23.61 -9.70
CA SER A 142 -11.36 -22.95 -8.38
C SER A 142 -11.71 -21.46 -8.38
N THR A 143 -11.76 -20.80 -9.54
CA THR A 143 -12.31 -19.44 -9.65
C THR A 143 -13.58 -19.46 -10.47
N ASN A 144 -14.71 -19.40 -9.76
CA ASN A 144 -15.99 -18.80 -10.15
C ASN A 144 -17.19 -19.73 -9.94
N LYS A 145 -17.64 -19.82 -8.68
CA LYS A 145 -19.00 -20.28 -8.40
C LYS A 145 -20.07 -19.38 -9.04
N GLU A 146 -19.75 -18.12 -9.37
CA GLU A 146 -20.69 -17.17 -9.97
C GLU A 146 -20.76 -17.20 -11.52
N THR A 147 -19.77 -17.76 -12.25
CA THR A 147 -19.86 -17.84 -13.73
C THR A 147 -20.33 -19.18 -14.28
N GLU A 148 -20.51 -20.19 -13.42
CA GLU A 148 -21.11 -21.48 -13.83
C GLU A 148 -22.62 -21.40 -13.97
N GLU A 149 -23.33 -20.70 -13.08
CA GLU A 149 -24.80 -20.60 -13.12
C GLU A 149 -25.30 -19.93 -14.42
N ASP A 150 -24.56 -18.95 -14.95
CA ASP A 150 -24.96 -18.19 -16.13
C ASP A 150 -24.70 -18.94 -17.47
N ASN A 151 -23.83 -19.94 -17.44
CA ASN A 151 -23.49 -20.78 -18.60
C ASN A 151 -24.32 -22.08 -18.67
N GLU A 152 -24.73 -22.64 -17.52
CA GLU A 152 -25.68 -23.76 -17.50
C GLU A 152 -27.07 -23.34 -17.99
N GLU A 153 -27.54 -22.15 -17.61
CA GLU A 153 -28.84 -21.64 -18.07
C GLU A 153 -28.89 -21.43 -19.60
N LYS A 154 -27.76 -21.03 -20.21
CA LYS A 154 -27.63 -20.87 -21.67
C LYS A 154 -27.49 -22.19 -22.42
N LYS A 155 -26.89 -23.22 -21.81
CA LYS A 155 -26.83 -24.58 -22.39
C LYS A 155 -28.20 -25.26 -22.35
N GLU A 156 -28.92 -25.17 -21.24
CA GLU A 156 -30.29 -25.72 -21.13
C GLU A 156 -31.26 -25.08 -22.13
N LYS A 157 -31.19 -23.76 -22.34
CA LYS A 157 -32.03 -23.05 -23.32
C LYS A 157 -31.70 -23.43 -24.76
N LYS A 158 -30.47 -23.81 -25.07
CA LYS A 158 -30.08 -24.31 -26.41
C LYS A 158 -30.55 -25.74 -26.64
N GLU A 159 -30.39 -26.66 -25.68
CA GLU A 159 -30.83 -28.05 -25.84
C GLU A 159 -32.35 -28.20 -25.94
N LYS A 160 -33.13 -27.38 -25.21
CA LYS A 160 -34.60 -27.36 -25.32
C LYS A 160 -35.10 -26.83 -26.67
N LYS A 161 -34.33 -26.00 -27.38
CA LYS A 161 -34.68 -25.53 -28.74
C LYS A 161 -34.37 -26.55 -29.83
N THR A 162 -33.33 -27.39 -29.67
CA THR A 162 -32.96 -28.39 -30.67
C THR A 162 -33.90 -29.59 -30.65
N LYS A 163 -34.37 -30.03 -29.47
CA LYS A 163 -35.34 -31.14 -29.35
C LYS A 163 -36.74 -30.85 -29.88
N ARG A 164 -37.15 -29.58 -30.00
CA ARG A 164 -38.47 -29.21 -30.55
C ARG A 164 -38.52 -29.18 -32.08
N LYS A 165 -37.38 -29.10 -32.78
CA LYS A 165 -37.35 -29.08 -34.25
C LYS A 165 -37.30 -30.46 -34.90
N SER A 166 -37.01 -31.52 -34.14
CA SER A 166 -36.89 -32.88 -34.68
C SER A 166 -38.18 -33.71 -34.62
N HIS A 167 -39.27 -33.19 -34.04
CA HIS A 167 -40.52 -33.94 -33.92
C HIS A 167 -41.56 -33.62 -35.01
N ASP A 168 -41.25 -32.72 -35.94
CA ASP A 168 -42.20 -32.20 -36.96
C ASP A 168 -41.85 -32.64 -38.41
N MET A 169 -41.05 -33.70 -38.57
CA MET A 169 -40.66 -34.24 -39.89
C MET A 169 -40.81 -35.77 -40.00
N GLU A 170 -41.81 -36.34 -39.33
CA GLU A 170 -42.31 -37.68 -39.67
C GLU A 170 -43.85 -37.66 -39.74
N LEU A 171 -44.37 -37.44 -40.94
CA LEU A 171 -45.69 -37.88 -41.39
C LEU A 171 -45.72 -37.97 -42.92
#